data_AF-R6DYX4-F1
#
_entry.id   AF-R6DYX4-F1
#
_cell.length_a   1.000
_cell.length_b   1.000
_cell.length_c   1.000
_cell.angle_alpha   90.00
_cell.angle_beta   90.00
_cell.angle_gamma   90.00
#
_symmetry.space_group_name_H-M   'P 1'
#
loop_
_entity.id
_entity.type
_entity.pdbx_description
1 polymer ?
#
loop_
_entity_poly.entity_id
_entity_poly.type
_entity_poly.pdbx_seq_one_letter_code
_entity_poly.pdbx_strand_id
1 'polypeptide(L)'
;MYCTKKITDDLVWVGANDRRLAMFEGVYSVPRGVSYNSYLLKDELTVLFDTVDKAVSQTFFENVEHELSGRKLDFVVVQHMEPDHSATLSELLLRYPDVKIVANEKILTMITQFFHVDLRNRAFVVKEGDTLNTGNHVLKFIFAPMVHWPEVMVTFDETTGTLFSADAFGTFGALNGAIFADEVDFENEYMDEARRYYCNIVGKYGPQVQSLLKKTHSLDIKMICSLHGFVWRRNLEDIFDKYVKWSTYTPEENGVMIAYASVYGNTENTAEIISSRLRDLGIKTVMFDVSVTPASEIIAAAFKWSHLLFASTTYNAGIFVSMEELLHDLAAHNIQDRTVAFVENGSWAPTSGKLMREIMSGCKDMRILDETLTLKSSLKPEQTDEIDALVKAISDTIPRFEKPVIGETDKDILKIDPAVFHKFSYGLFVLTTQADSKDNGCIINTAAQLTSTPGRINIAVNKANYTHDMILKSGVFNLSILAEDASFDTFKRFGFASGKDTDKFAGFEAHTARSGNGLTYVTLGTNAFISAKVIDAHDYGTHTLFIAEVTESQVLRDMPSVTYGYYFEHIKPKPQPKIEEEKHGYVCKICGYVYEGDTLPPDFVCPLCKHGADDFEKI
;
A
#
# COMPACT_ATOMS: atom_id res chain seq x y z
N MET A 1 14.93 34.79 -19.03
CA MET A 1 13.94 33.85 -19.60
C MET A 1 13.48 32.97 -18.45
N TYR A 2 12.22 33.04 -18.03
CA TYR A 2 11.75 32.42 -16.79
C TYR A 2 11.17 31.01 -17.01
N CYS A 3 11.12 30.22 -15.95
CA CYS A 3 10.50 28.91 -15.86
C CYS A 3 9.80 28.78 -14.49
N THR A 4 8.51 29.11 -14.44
CA THR A 4 7.71 29.07 -13.22
C THR A 4 6.53 28.11 -13.35
N LYS A 5 6.00 27.65 -12.22
CA LYS A 5 4.81 26.80 -12.16
C LYS A 5 3.86 27.32 -11.09
N LYS A 6 2.62 27.55 -11.51
CA LYS A 6 1.53 27.94 -10.62
C LYS A 6 1.18 26.77 -9.69
N ILE A 7 1.19 27.00 -8.38
CA ILE A 7 0.83 26.02 -7.34
C ILE A 7 -0.63 26.21 -6.92
N THR A 8 -0.97 27.44 -6.52
CA THR A 8 -2.34 27.95 -6.30
C THR A 8 -2.51 29.27 -7.06
N ASP A 9 -3.64 29.97 -6.89
CA ASP A 9 -3.88 31.27 -7.53
C ASP A 9 -2.84 32.34 -7.15
N ASP A 10 -2.35 32.28 -5.92
CA ASP A 10 -1.44 33.22 -5.27
C ASP A 10 -0.05 32.64 -4.97
N LEU A 11 0.14 31.31 -4.98
CA LEU A 11 1.41 30.65 -4.74
C LEU A 11 2.04 30.13 -6.03
N VAL A 12 3.31 30.47 -6.26
CA VAL A 12 4.05 30.06 -7.46
C VAL A 12 5.38 29.44 -7.08
N TRP A 13 5.73 28.32 -7.71
CA TRP A 13 7.07 27.76 -7.66
C TRP A 13 8.01 28.57 -8.54
N VAL A 14 9.08 29.08 -7.93
CA VAL A 14 10.11 29.94 -8.54
C VAL A 14 11.51 29.31 -8.46
N GLY A 15 11.60 28.06 -7.98
CA GLY A 15 12.85 27.29 -7.90
C GLY A 15 13.42 26.89 -9.27
N ALA A 16 14.31 25.89 -9.27
CA ALA A 16 14.94 25.40 -10.49
C ALA A 16 15.50 23.97 -10.36
N ASN A 17 15.77 23.34 -11.51
CA ASN A 17 16.40 22.03 -11.59
C ASN A 17 17.91 22.17 -11.83
N ASP A 18 18.74 21.49 -11.04
CA ASP A 18 20.14 21.24 -11.37
C ASP A 18 20.30 19.83 -11.93
N ARG A 19 20.32 19.75 -13.26
CA ARG A 19 20.53 18.51 -14.01
C ARG A 19 22.00 18.15 -14.21
N ARG A 20 22.92 19.04 -13.81
CA ARG A 20 24.37 18.87 -14.02
C ARG A 20 25.06 18.31 -12.77
N LEU A 21 24.41 18.39 -11.61
CA LEU A 21 24.88 17.78 -10.39
C LEU A 21 24.96 16.26 -10.52
N ALA A 22 26.13 15.69 -10.27
CA ALA A 22 26.34 14.25 -10.27
C ALA A 22 26.31 13.64 -8.86
N MET A 23 26.75 14.40 -7.86
CA MET A 23 26.87 14.00 -6.46
C MET A 23 26.23 15.06 -5.57
N PHE A 24 25.12 14.74 -4.92
CA PHE A 24 24.50 15.58 -3.90
C PHE A 24 25.27 15.47 -2.59
N GLU A 25 25.55 16.61 -1.95
CA GLU A 25 26.45 16.76 -0.79
C GLU A 25 27.87 16.16 -0.97
N GLY A 26 28.24 15.82 -2.20
CA GLY A 26 29.49 15.11 -2.50
C GLY A 26 29.49 13.61 -2.15
N VAL A 27 28.37 13.05 -1.69
CA VAL A 27 28.29 11.64 -1.22
C VAL A 27 27.19 10.83 -1.91
N TYR A 28 26.08 11.43 -2.32
CA TYR A 28 24.96 10.70 -2.94
C TYR A 28 24.94 10.86 -4.45
N SER A 29 25.09 9.76 -5.20
CA SER A 29 24.99 9.82 -6.66
C SER A 29 23.56 10.17 -7.10
N VAL A 30 23.43 11.23 -7.89
CA VAL A 30 22.15 11.76 -8.39
C VAL A 30 22.21 11.94 -9.91
N PRO A 31 22.24 10.85 -10.70
CA PRO A 31 22.37 10.93 -12.16
C PRO A 31 21.20 11.66 -12.84
N ARG A 32 20.05 11.78 -12.16
CA ARG A 32 18.89 12.57 -12.60
C ARG A 32 18.96 14.04 -12.14
N GLY A 33 20.04 14.48 -11.50
CA GLY A 33 20.15 15.78 -10.86
C GLY A 33 19.25 15.92 -9.62
N VAL A 34 18.97 17.16 -9.23
CA VAL A 34 18.05 17.50 -8.12
C VAL A 34 17.23 18.74 -8.49
N SER A 35 16.10 18.93 -7.83
CA SER A 35 15.37 20.21 -7.85
C SER A 35 15.63 20.99 -6.56
N TYR A 36 15.78 22.30 -6.68
CA TYR A 36 15.81 23.24 -5.57
C TYR A 36 14.53 24.06 -5.63
N ASN A 37 13.58 23.74 -4.77
CA ASN A 37 12.27 24.35 -4.76
C ASN A 37 12.28 25.59 -3.85
N SER A 38 11.72 26.68 -4.37
CA SER A 38 11.40 27.88 -3.62
C SER A 38 10.05 28.39 -4.12
N TYR A 39 9.28 29.00 -3.24
CA TYR A 39 7.89 29.38 -3.50
C TYR A 39 7.69 30.86 -3.22
N LEU A 40 6.99 31.55 -4.12
CA LEU A 40 6.62 32.96 -3.98
C LEU A 40 5.11 33.07 -3.79
N LEU A 41 4.70 33.51 -2.60
CA LEU A 41 3.32 33.87 -2.27
C LEU A 41 3.07 35.34 -2.61
N LYS A 42 2.04 35.58 -3.42
CA LYS A 42 1.67 36.90 -3.98
C LYS A 42 0.45 37.51 -3.29
N ASP A 43 0.37 37.39 -1.97
CA ASP A 43 -0.64 38.03 -1.10
C ASP A 43 -0.47 39.56 -1.03
N GLU A 44 -1.20 40.30 -0.19
CA GLU A 44 -1.01 41.76 -0.03
C GLU A 44 0.47 42.11 0.24
N LEU A 45 1.10 41.36 1.14
CA LEU A 45 2.55 41.31 1.35
C LEU A 45 3.12 40.09 0.64
N THR A 46 4.16 40.28 -0.17
CA THR A 46 4.78 39.17 -0.88
C THR A 46 5.77 38.42 0.02
N VAL A 47 5.75 37.09 -0.05
CA VAL A 47 6.60 36.23 0.77
C VAL A 47 7.30 35.21 -0.10
N LEU A 48 8.63 35.16 0.00
CA LEU A 48 9.45 34.12 -0.58
C LEU A 48 9.80 33.08 0.48
N PHE A 49 9.61 31.80 0.19
CA PHE A 49 9.98 30.68 1.06
C PHE A 49 11.30 30.08 0.58
N ASP A 50 12.32 30.21 1.43
CA ASP A 50 13.71 29.83 1.21
C ASP A 50 14.31 30.41 -0.06
N THR A 51 15.56 30.07 -0.32
CA THR A 51 16.24 30.40 -1.57
C THR A 51 16.74 29.10 -2.22
N VAL A 52 17.80 29.16 -3.00
CA VAL A 52 18.32 27.99 -3.73
C VAL A 52 19.85 27.95 -3.72
N ASP A 53 20.40 26.82 -4.14
CA ASP A 53 21.82 26.66 -4.42
C ASP A 53 22.29 27.65 -5.51
N LYS A 54 23.56 28.06 -5.40
CA LYS A 54 24.21 28.94 -6.37
C LYS A 54 24.21 28.37 -7.80
N ALA A 55 24.13 27.06 -7.98
CA ALA A 55 24.15 26.39 -9.29
C ALA A 55 22.97 26.79 -10.17
N VAL A 56 21.84 27.17 -9.56
CA VAL A 56 20.62 27.55 -10.27
C VAL A 56 20.20 29.00 -10.03
N SER A 57 21.08 29.82 -9.44
CA SER A 57 20.78 31.18 -9.00
C SER A 57 20.22 32.07 -10.10
N GLN A 58 20.77 31.98 -11.32
CA GLN A 58 20.30 32.79 -12.44
C GLN A 58 18.83 32.52 -12.75
N THR A 59 18.44 31.25 -12.89
CA THR A 59 17.06 30.87 -13.21
C THR A 59 16.11 31.28 -12.08
N PHE A 60 16.52 31.05 -10.84
CA PHE A 60 15.75 31.44 -9.65
C PHE A 60 15.49 32.95 -9.59
N PHE A 61 16.50 33.79 -9.78
CA PHE A 61 16.28 35.25 -9.76
C PHE A 61 15.45 35.74 -10.95
N GLU A 62 15.63 35.16 -12.14
CA GLU A 62 14.79 35.48 -13.31
C GLU A 62 13.32 35.08 -13.07
N ASN A 63 13.07 33.98 -12.34
CA ASN A 63 11.74 33.55 -11.93
C ASN A 63 11.09 34.50 -10.91
N VAL A 64 11.84 34.84 -9.85
CA VAL A 64 11.36 35.76 -8.81
C VAL A 64 11.05 37.14 -9.39
N GLU A 65 11.93 37.69 -10.23
CA GLU A 65 11.72 38.98 -10.89
C GLU A 65 10.47 38.95 -11.79
N HIS A 66 10.30 37.88 -12.57
CA HIS A 66 9.14 37.71 -13.44
C HIS A 66 7.82 37.69 -12.64
N GLU A 67 7.75 36.88 -11.58
CA GLU A 67 6.52 36.69 -10.82
C GLU A 67 6.17 37.87 -9.90
N LEU A 68 7.18 38.60 -9.42
CA LEU A 68 6.95 39.87 -8.73
C LEU A 68 6.39 40.91 -9.70
N SER A 69 6.81 40.92 -10.97
CA SER A 69 6.31 41.84 -12.00
C SER A 69 6.32 43.32 -11.54
N GLY A 70 7.40 43.72 -10.85
CA GLY A 70 7.56 45.06 -10.28
C GLY A 70 6.95 45.28 -8.89
N ARG A 71 6.26 44.28 -8.33
CA ARG A 71 5.86 44.30 -6.91
C ARG A 71 7.08 44.21 -6.01
N LYS A 72 6.99 44.84 -4.84
CA LYS A 72 8.01 44.73 -3.80
C LYS A 72 8.05 43.30 -3.25
N LEU A 73 9.25 42.82 -2.88
CA LEU A 73 9.44 41.63 -2.05
C LEU A 73 9.45 42.05 -0.57
N ASP A 74 8.43 41.67 0.21
CA ASP A 74 8.28 42.13 1.60
C ASP A 74 9.01 41.22 2.59
N PHE A 75 8.86 39.91 2.45
CA PHE A 75 9.50 38.93 3.33
C PHE A 75 10.21 37.81 2.58
N VAL A 76 11.28 37.30 3.19
CA VAL A 76 11.84 35.98 2.92
C VAL A 76 11.77 35.16 4.20
N VAL A 77 11.07 34.03 4.17
CA VAL A 77 11.04 33.04 5.24
C VAL A 77 12.18 32.07 4.99
N VAL A 78 13.09 31.93 5.96
CA VAL A 78 14.18 30.94 5.90
C VAL A 78 13.81 29.81 6.85
N GLN A 79 13.48 28.64 6.30
CA GLN A 79 13.08 27.44 7.04
C GLN A 79 14.29 26.59 7.40
N HIS A 80 15.29 26.58 6.53
CA HIS A 80 16.48 25.75 6.66
C HIS A 80 17.71 26.49 6.11
N MET A 81 18.84 26.39 6.82
CA MET A 81 20.06 27.12 6.49
C MET A 81 21.07 26.35 5.65
N GLU A 82 20.82 25.09 5.31
CA GLU A 82 21.76 24.36 4.45
C GLU A 82 21.96 25.12 3.11
N PRO A 83 23.21 25.24 2.62
CA PRO A 83 23.52 26.14 1.51
C PRO A 83 22.77 25.87 0.21
N ASP A 84 22.31 24.65 -0.02
CA ASP A 84 21.54 24.31 -1.22
C ASP A 84 20.11 24.91 -1.22
N HIS A 85 19.68 25.48 -0.09
CA HIS A 85 18.47 26.29 0.06
C HIS A 85 18.73 27.73 0.50
N SER A 86 19.95 28.05 0.94
CA SER A 86 20.27 29.34 1.54
C SER A 86 21.37 30.12 0.83
N ALA A 87 22.17 29.51 -0.05
CA ALA A 87 23.39 30.12 -0.62
C ALA A 87 23.14 31.44 -1.35
N THR A 88 21.95 31.62 -1.91
CA THR A 88 21.58 32.82 -2.65
C THR A 88 20.93 33.92 -1.78
N LEU A 89 20.77 33.69 -0.47
CA LEU A 89 20.19 34.66 0.46
C LEU A 89 20.93 36.01 0.45
N SER A 90 22.26 36.01 0.51
CA SER A 90 23.03 37.27 0.48
C SER A 90 22.80 38.07 -0.80
N GLU A 91 22.70 37.39 -1.95
CA GLU A 91 22.41 38.04 -3.23
C GLU A 91 20.97 38.56 -3.28
N LEU A 92 20.01 37.80 -2.75
CA LEU A 92 18.61 38.24 -2.62
C LEU A 92 18.52 39.55 -1.84
N LEU A 93 19.24 39.67 -0.71
CA LEU A 93 19.23 40.87 0.13
C LEU A 93 19.89 42.09 -0.54
N LEU A 94 20.79 41.87 -1.49
CA LEU A 94 21.39 42.95 -2.30
C LEU A 94 20.42 43.42 -3.39
N ARG A 95 19.69 42.48 -4.03
CA ARG A 95 18.70 42.77 -5.07
C ARG A 95 17.43 43.41 -4.52
N TYR A 96 17.02 42.99 -3.32
CA TYR A 96 15.82 43.46 -2.62
C TYR A 96 16.19 44.05 -1.24
N PRO A 97 16.75 45.27 -1.18
CA PRO A 97 17.33 45.83 0.04
C PRO A 97 16.31 46.07 1.16
N ASP A 98 15.02 46.18 0.85
CA ASP A 98 13.95 46.42 1.82
C ASP A 98 13.28 45.15 2.36
N VAL A 99 13.67 43.96 1.87
CA VAL A 99 13.10 42.68 2.32
C VAL A 99 13.45 42.42 3.78
N LYS A 100 12.49 41.91 4.55
CA LYS A 100 12.68 41.44 5.93
C LYS A 100 12.82 39.93 5.97
N ILE A 101 13.62 39.44 6.93
CA ILE A 101 13.89 38.00 7.07
C ILE A 101 12.99 37.45 8.16
N VAL A 102 12.26 36.37 7.90
CA VAL A 102 11.49 35.65 8.92
C VAL A 102 12.25 34.38 9.26
N ALA A 103 12.67 34.25 10.51
CA ALA A 103 13.60 33.20 10.94
C ALA A 103 13.52 32.98 12.46
N ASN A 104 13.91 31.80 12.94
CA ASN A 104 14.16 31.61 14.37
C ASN A 104 15.60 32.02 14.76
N GLU A 105 15.90 32.07 16.06
CA GLU A 105 17.22 32.53 16.56
C GLU A 105 18.40 31.65 16.11
N LYS A 106 18.17 30.34 15.91
CA LYS A 106 19.21 29.41 15.44
C LYS A 106 19.55 29.68 13.97
N ILE A 107 18.54 29.92 13.13
CA ILE A 107 18.73 30.34 11.74
C ILE A 107 19.56 31.63 11.68
N LEU A 108 19.22 32.65 12.47
CA LEU A 108 19.98 33.92 12.48
C LEU A 108 21.43 33.76 12.93
N THR A 109 21.67 32.84 13.87
CA THR A 109 23.02 32.47 14.29
C THR A 109 23.79 31.83 13.12
N MET A 110 23.17 30.90 12.39
CA MET A 110 23.79 30.25 11.23
C MET A 110 23.99 31.19 10.05
N ILE A 111 23.06 32.13 9.80
CA ILE A 111 23.25 33.22 8.83
C ILE A 111 24.53 33.99 9.13
N THR A 112 24.76 34.33 10.40
CA THR A 112 25.99 35.03 10.83
C THR A 112 27.23 34.18 10.55
N GLN A 113 27.15 32.86 10.70
CA GLN A 113 28.27 31.93 10.48
C GLN A 113 28.58 31.73 8.99
N PHE A 114 27.56 31.51 8.15
CA PHE A 114 27.76 31.28 6.71
C PHE A 114 28.10 32.57 5.95
N PHE A 115 27.41 33.67 6.26
CA PHE A 115 27.50 34.91 5.48
C PHE A 115 28.32 36.00 6.15
N HIS A 116 28.75 35.81 7.41
CA HIS A 116 29.56 36.79 8.15
C HIS A 116 28.86 38.16 8.31
N VAL A 117 27.51 38.16 8.32
CA VAL A 117 26.67 39.35 8.51
C VAL A 117 25.61 39.07 9.58
N ASP A 118 25.51 39.97 10.56
CA ASP A 118 24.42 39.92 11.55
C ASP A 118 23.18 40.63 11.02
N LEU A 119 22.14 39.85 10.72
CA LEU A 119 20.90 40.32 10.14
C LEU A 119 19.75 40.43 11.16
N ARG A 120 20.03 40.30 12.46
CA ARG A 120 19.00 40.40 13.52
C ARG A 120 18.19 41.69 13.46
N ASN A 121 18.82 42.82 13.14
CA ASN A 121 18.15 44.11 13.02
C ASN A 121 17.16 44.20 11.82
N ARG A 122 17.25 43.25 10.88
CA ARG A 122 16.36 43.11 9.72
C ARG A 122 15.44 41.90 9.83
N ALA A 123 15.49 41.17 10.94
CA ALA A 123 14.77 39.94 11.14
C ALA A 123 13.45 40.15 11.91
N PHE A 124 12.41 39.47 11.46
CA PHE A 124 11.24 39.12 12.23
C PHE A 124 11.51 37.76 12.89
N VAL A 125 11.94 37.80 14.15
CA VAL A 125 12.33 36.59 14.88
C VAL A 125 11.09 35.85 15.39
N VAL A 126 10.89 34.61 14.92
CA VAL A 126 9.72 33.79 15.28
C VAL A 126 10.06 32.75 16.35
N LYS A 127 9.06 32.42 17.17
CA LYS A 127 9.06 31.30 18.12
C LYS A 127 8.09 30.21 17.64
N GLU A 128 8.17 29.03 18.27
CA GLU A 128 7.22 27.94 18.03
C GLU A 128 5.78 28.43 18.17
N GLY A 129 4.98 28.25 17.11
CA GLY A 129 3.57 28.59 17.07
C GLY A 129 3.26 30.06 16.79
N ASP A 130 4.26 30.93 16.64
CA ASP A 130 4.05 32.30 16.21
C ASP A 130 3.43 32.33 14.81
N THR A 131 2.76 33.45 14.49
CA THR A 131 2.09 33.66 13.22
C THR A 131 2.51 34.98 12.55
N LEU A 132 2.40 35.01 11.22
CA LEU A 132 2.57 36.20 10.39
C LEU A 132 1.38 36.31 9.44
N ASN A 133 0.60 37.39 9.57
CA ASN A 133 -0.46 37.72 8.63
C ASN A 133 0.11 38.56 7.48
N THR A 134 -0.13 38.14 6.24
CA THR A 134 0.40 38.77 5.02
C THR A 134 -0.67 39.46 4.19
N GLY A 135 -1.89 39.59 4.72
CA GLY A 135 -3.10 40.00 4.01
C GLY A 135 -4.20 38.95 4.19
N ASN A 136 -4.36 38.10 3.17
CA ASN A 136 -5.31 36.99 3.17
C ASN A 136 -4.77 35.73 3.84
N HIS A 137 -3.45 35.56 3.88
CA HIS A 137 -2.80 34.37 4.45
C HIS A 137 -2.31 34.61 5.88
N VAL A 138 -2.39 33.54 6.69
CA VAL A 138 -1.84 33.50 8.04
C VAL A 138 -0.84 32.36 8.11
N LEU A 139 0.45 32.72 8.13
CA LEU A 139 1.56 31.79 8.16
C LEU A 139 1.92 31.45 9.61
N LYS A 140 1.87 30.18 9.97
CA LYS A 140 2.21 29.66 11.30
C LYS A 140 3.52 28.89 11.27
N PHE A 141 4.43 29.19 12.19
CA PHE A 141 5.77 28.60 12.23
C PHE A 141 5.84 27.46 13.26
N ILE A 142 6.36 26.30 12.85
CA ILE A 142 6.43 25.08 13.68
C ILE A 142 7.87 24.57 13.62
N PHE A 143 8.56 24.45 14.75
CA PHE A 143 9.96 24.01 14.74
C PHE A 143 10.05 22.50 14.60
N ALA A 144 10.99 22.08 13.76
CA ALA A 144 11.29 20.70 13.42
C ALA A 144 12.79 20.41 13.62
N PRO A 145 13.34 20.62 14.83
CA PRO A 145 14.78 20.49 15.06
C PRO A 145 15.25 19.06 14.78
N MET A 146 16.38 18.95 14.08
CA MET A 146 16.97 17.71 13.59
C MET A 146 16.10 16.99 12.54
N VAL A 147 15.31 17.72 11.76
CA VAL A 147 14.67 17.23 10.54
C VAL A 147 15.20 18.01 9.32
N HIS A 148 16.49 17.96 8.99
CA HIS A 148 17.58 17.16 9.60
C HIS A 148 18.61 18.01 10.37
N TRP A 149 18.54 19.34 10.31
CA TRP A 149 19.42 20.26 11.06
C TRP A 149 18.73 20.89 12.29
N PRO A 150 19.50 21.39 13.28
CA PRO A 150 18.94 21.85 14.57
C PRO A 150 18.07 23.11 14.50
N GLU A 151 18.19 23.92 13.44
CA GLU A 151 17.46 25.17 13.24
C GLU A 151 16.17 25.02 12.44
N VAL A 152 15.94 23.85 11.82
CA VAL A 152 14.83 23.66 10.89
C VAL A 152 13.49 24.04 11.52
N MET A 153 12.69 24.79 10.75
CA MET A 153 11.28 25.03 11.02
C MET A 153 10.46 24.85 9.74
N VAL A 154 9.22 24.41 9.89
CA VAL A 154 8.23 24.33 8.79
C VAL A 154 7.23 25.45 8.93
N THR A 155 6.61 25.84 7.82
CA THR A 155 5.58 26.89 7.79
C THR A 155 4.26 26.32 7.33
N PHE A 156 3.20 26.50 8.12
CA PHE A 156 1.84 26.10 7.76
C PHE A 156 1.01 27.34 7.44
N ASP A 157 0.47 27.41 6.23
CA ASP A 157 -0.49 28.44 5.85
C ASP A 157 -1.90 28.00 6.26
N GLU A 158 -2.44 28.64 7.32
CA GLU A 158 -3.74 28.33 7.87
C GLU A 158 -4.90 28.64 6.90
N THR A 159 -4.67 29.50 5.91
CA THR A 159 -5.70 29.89 4.93
C THR A 159 -5.91 28.82 3.87
N THR A 160 -4.83 28.24 3.34
CA THR A 160 -4.92 27.24 2.25
C THR A 160 -4.76 25.80 2.72
N GLY A 161 -4.24 25.57 3.93
CA GLY A 161 -3.84 24.25 4.41
C GLY A 161 -2.53 23.77 3.78
N THR A 162 -1.66 24.68 3.31
CA THR A 162 -0.36 24.34 2.71
C THR A 162 0.73 24.25 3.78
N LEU A 163 1.44 23.13 3.80
CA LEU A 163 2.63 22.94 4.63
C LEU A 163 3.89 23.10 3.76
N PHE A 164 4.66 24.15 4.00
CA PHE A 164 6.04 24.26 3.52
C PHE A 164 6.92 23.47 4.47
N SER A 165 7.53 22.39 3.99
CA SER A 165 8.04 21.31 4.86
C SER A 165 9.56 21.26 5.01
N ALA A 166 10.27 22.28 4.55
CA ALA A 166 11.73 22.23 4.39
C ALA A 166 12.14 20.94 3.62
N ASP A 167 13.11 20.17 4.10
CA ASP A 167 13.53 18.89 3.50
C ASP A 167 12.60 17.73 3.74
N ALA A 168 11.70 17.84 4.73
CA ALA A 168 10.72 16.80 4.92
C ALA A 168 9.87 16.68 3.64
N PHE A 169 9.55 15.44 3.30
CA PHE A 169 8.87 15.02 2.08
C PHE A 169 9.66 15.23 0.77
N GLY A 170 10.99 15.39 0.87
CA GLY A 170 11.90 15.51 -0.26
C GLY A 170 12.05 14.23 -1.10
N THR A 171 12.59 14.38 -2.30
CA THR A 171 12.89 13.28 -3.24
C THR A 171 14.11 13.65 -4.09
N PHE A 172 15.05 12.73 -4.27
CA PHE A 172 16.16 12.93 -5.21
C PHE A 172 15.68 12.92 -6.66
N GLY A 173 16.31 13.72 -7.52
CA GLY A 173 15.99 13.81 -8.94
C GLY A 173 15.50 15.21 -9.35
N ALA A 174 15.92 15.67 -10.53
CA ALA A 174 15.34 16.84 -11.15
C ALA A 174 13.95 16.53 -11.73
N LEU A 175 13.07 17.53 -11.74
CA LEU A 175 11.69 17.43 -12.21
C LEU A 175 11.61 17.48 -13.74
N ASN A 176 10.88 16.53 -14.33
CA ASN A 176 10.65 16.44 -15.78
C ASN A 176 9.44 17.28 -16.25
N GLY A 177 9.29 18.50 -15.72
CA GLY A 177 8.25 19.46 -16.10
C GLY A 177 6.93 19.33 -15.33
N ALA A 178 6.68 18.19 -14.70
CA ALA A 178 5.66 17.99 -13.66
C ALA A 178 6.19 18.48 -12.31
N ILE A 179 5.38 19.23 -11.56
CA ILE A 179 5.71 19.71 -10.22
C ILE A 179 4.89 18.98 -9.16
N PHE A 180 3.71 18.47 -9.52
CA PHE A 180 2.83 17.77 -8.58
C PHE A 180 3.07 16.26 -8.64
N ALA A 181 3.05 15.59 -7.49
CA ALA A 181 3.22 14.14 -7.41
C ALA A 181 2.12 13.38 -8.18
N ASP A 182 0.90 13.92 -8.25
CA ASP A 182 -0.23 13.33 -9.00
C ASP A 182 -0.15 13.45 -10.53
N GLU A 183 0.85 14.15 -11.06
CA GLU A 183 1.10 14.27 -12.51
C GLU A 183 2.00 13.15 -13.07
N VAL A 184 2.58 12.32 -12.19
CA VAL A 184 3.54 11.26 -12.53
C VAL A 184 3.14 9.94 -11.89
N ASP A 185 3.71 8.84 -12.37
CA ASP A 185 3.63 7.55 -11.66
C ASP A 185 4.60 7.54 -10.48
N PHE A 186 4.24 8.28 -9.42
CA PHE A 186 5.14 8.51 -8.28
C PHE A 186 5.54 7.20 -7.60
N GLU A 187 4.58 6.29 -7.40
CA GLU A 187 4.82 5.03 -6.70
C GLU A 187 5.86 4.17 -7.43
N ASN A 188 5.79 4.07 -8.77
CA ASN A 188 6.70 3.21 -9.52
C ASN A 188 8.00 3.91 -9.93
N GLU A 189 8.02 5.23 -10.16
CA GLU A 189 9.18 5.93 -10.73
C GLU A 189 10.01 6.74 -9.72
N TYR A 190 9.41 7.13 -8.59
CA TYR A 190 9.99 8.12 -7.67
C TYR A 190 10.00 7.69 -6.20
N MET A 191 9.14 6.74 -5.79
CA MET A 191 9.09 6.26 -4.40
C MET A 191 10.44 5.71 -3.92
N ASP A 192 11.20 5.05 -4.80
CA ASP A 192 12.54 4.55 -4.46
C ASP A 192 13.53 5.70 -4.17
N GLU A 193 13.47 6.81 -4.90
CA GLU A 193 14.27 8.01 -4.59
C GLU A 193 13.75 8.80 -3.40
N ALA A 194 12.44 8.81 -3.15
CA ALA A 194 11.87 9.43 -1.96
C ALA A 194 12.33 8.70 -0.69
N ARG A 195 12.33 7.36 -0.73
CA ARG A 195 12.92 6.52 0.31
C ARG A 195 14.42 6.76 0.41
N ARG A 196 15.15 6.79 -0.71
CA ARG A 196 16.60 7.04 -0.70
C ARG A 196 16.93 8.40 -0.09
N TYR A 197 16.16 9.44 -0.44
CA TYR A 197 16.26 10.76 0.17
C TYR A 197 16.04 10.69 1.67
N TYR A 198 14.89 10.17 2.11
CA TYR A 198 14.57 10.08 3.54
C TYR A 198 15.64 9.32 4.32
N CYS A 199 15.98 8.10 3.89
CA CYS A 199 16.85 7.20 4.66
C CYS A 199 18.27 7.72 4.80
N ASN A 200 18.79 8.46 3.81
CA ASN A 200 20.16 8.96 3.82
C ASN A 200 20.29 10.37 4.41
N ILE A 201 19.25 11.21 4.32
CA ILE A 201 19.30 12.59 4.83
C ILE A 201 18.71 12.67 6.25
N VAL A 202 17.55 12.06 6.45
CA VAL A 202 16.74 12.21 7.66
C VAL A 202 16.70 10.92 8.50
N GLY A 203 17.05 9.77 7.93
CA GLY A 203 16.78 8.43 8.46
C GLY A 203 17.23 8.20 9.90
N LYS A 204 18.31 8.85 10.33
CA LYS A 204 18.80 8.84 11.72
C LYS A 204 17.82 9.43 12.74
N TYR A 205 17.04 10.40 12.33
CA TYR A 205 16.23 11.28 13.18
C TYR A 205 14.76 10.85 13.25
N GLY A 206 14.47 9.56 13.12
CA GLY A 206 13.12 9.00 13.23
C GLY A 206 12.28 9.55 14.40
N PRO A 207 12.80 9.62 15.65
CA PRO A 207 12.06 10.20 16.78
C PRO A 207 11.67 11.68 16.59
N GLN A 208 12.53 12.48 15.94
CA GLN A 208 12.28 13.89 15.67
C GLN A 208 11.26 14.07 14.53
N VAL A 209 11.33 13.23 13.50
CA VAL A 209 10.30 13.15 12.46
C VAL A 209 8.95 12.79 13.08
N GLN A 210 8.89 11.77 13.95
CA GLN A 210 7.68 11.41 14.69
C GLN A 210 7.14 12.56 15.54
N SER A 211 8.02 13.37 16.16
CA SER A 211 7.61 14.56 16.90
C SER A 211 7.00 15.61 15.97
N LEU A 212 7.57 15.83 14.78
CA LEU A 212 7.01 16.75 13.79
C LEU A 212 5.64 16.27 13.33
N LEU A 213 5.53 15.00 12.92
CA LEU A 213 4.27 14.40 12.47
C LEU A 213 3.15 14.53 13.52
N LYS A 214 3.47 14.35 14.81
CA LYS A 214 2.50 14.55 15.90
C LYS A 214 2.04 16.00 16.04
N LYS A 215 2.94 16.98 15.85
CA LYS A 215 2.58 18.40 15.87
C LYS A 215 1.69 18.78 14.69
N THR A 216 1.95 18.19 13.52
CA THR A 216 1.23 18.50 12.28
C THR A 216 -0.07 17.70 12.11
N HIS A 217 -0.25 16.60 12.84
CA HIS A 217 -1.44 15.73 12.76
C HIS A 217 -2.77 16.46 12.99
N SER A 218 -2.80 17.49 13.84
CA SER A 218 -4.03 18.26 14.12
C SER A 218 -4.32 19.35 13.09
N LEU A 219 -3.42 19.57 12.13
CA LEU A 219 -3.58 20.58 11.08
C LEU A 219 -4.35 19.99 9.89
N ASP A 220 -5.23 20.78 9.29
CA ASP A 220 -5.94 20.43 8.05
C ASP A 220 -5.01 20.62 6.84
N ILE A 221 -4.02 19.73 6.70
CA ILE A 221 -3.03 19.77 5.62
C ILE A 221 -3.68 19.28 4.33
N LYS A 222 -3.70 20.16 3.32
CA LYS A 222 -4.22 19.92 1.97
C LYS A 222 -3.13 19.87 0.93
N MET A 223 -1.96 20.43 1.24
CA MET A 223 -0.83 20.46 0.33
C MET A 223 0.51 20.44 1.09
N ILE A 224 1.52 19.78 0.54
CA ILE A 224 2.90 19.77 1.07
C ILE A 224 3.84 20.28 -0.02
N CYS A 225 4.63 21.30 0.33
CA CYS A 225 5.62 21.96 -0.51
C CYS A 225 7.01 21.75 0.10
N SER A 226 7.75 20.76 -0.40
CA SER A 226 9.12 20.45 0.02
C SER A 226 10.15 21.29 -0.74
N LEU A 227 11.38 21.35 -0.22
CA LEU A 227 12.52 22.01 -0.87
C LEU A 227 13.16 21.18 -1.99
N HIS A 228 12.83 19.88 -2.07
CA HIS A 228 13.26 18.98 -3.15
C HIS A 228 12.13 18.10 -3.65
N GLY A 229 12.09 17.82 -4.95
CA GLY A 229 11.09 16.94 -5.55
C GLY A 229 9.74 17.61 -5.73
N PHE A 230 8.68 16.84 -5.50
CA PHE A 230 7.32 17.14 -5.92
C PHE A 230 6.47 17.79 -4.83
N VAL A 231 5.52 18.62 -5.23
CA VAL A 231 4.43 19.11 -4.40
C VAL A 231 3.34 18.04 -4.28
N TRP A 232 2.91 17.75 -3.06
CA TRP A 232 1.81 16.82 -2.81
C TRP A 232 0.52 17.58 -2.57
N ARG A 233 -0.56 17.24 -3.27
CA ARG A 233 -1.91 17.84 -3.10
C ARG A 233 -3.06 16.84 -3.15
N ARG A 234 -2.73 15.57 -3.33
CA ARG A 234 -3.62 14.41 -3.40
C ARG A 234 -2.91 13.23 -2.75
N ASN A 235 -3.69 12.27 -2.25
CA ASN A 235 -3.19 11.03 -1.66
C ASN A 235 -2.11 11.29 -0.59
N LEU A 236 -2.33 12.31 0.25
CA LEU A 236 -1.37 12.70 1.29
C LEU A 236 -1.16 11.57 2.29
N GLU A 237 -2.21 10.78 2.53
CA GLU A 237 -2.20 9.59 3.36
C GLU A 237 -1.11 8.58 2.95
N ASP A 238 -0.83 8.45 1.64
CA ASP A 238 0.15 7.49 1.14
C ASP A 238 1.57 7.91 1.56
N ILE A 239 1.92 9.18 1.36
CA ILE A 239 3.26 9.68 1.75
C ILE A 239 3.40 9.80 3.27
N PHE A 240 2.32 10.13 3.99
CA PHE A 240 2.33 10.12 5.45
C PHE A 240 2.54 8.71 6.01
N ASP A 241 1.89 7.68 5.44
CA ASP A 241 2.13 6.27 5.82
C ASP A 241 3.60 5.88 5.64
N LYS A 242 4.21 6.27 4.51
CA LYS A 242 5.65 6.05 4.26
C LYS A 242 6.51 6.74 5.32
N TYR A 243 6.28 8.04 5.59
CA TYR A 243 7.02 8.78 6.60
C TYR A 243 6.87 8.20 8.00
N VAL A 244 5.67 7.73 8.37
CA VAL A 244 5.45 7.01 9.64
C VAL A 244 6.31 5.75 9.67
N LYS A 245 6.21 4.87 8.66
CA LYS A 245 7.00 3.64 8.59
C LYS A 245 8.49 3.90 8.67
N TRP A 246 9.00 4.85 7.88
CA TRP A 246 10.43 5.14 7.84
C TRP A 246 10.96 5.72 9.16
N SER A 247 10.17 6.57 9.83
CA SER A 247 10.56 7.18 11.10
C SER A 247 10.36 6.29 12.32
N THR A 248 9.52 5.27 12.24
CA THR A 248 9.43 4.17 13.20
C THR A 248 10.36 3.00 12.85
N TYR A 249 11.12 3.11 11.76
CA TYR A 249 11.98 2.05 11.21
C TYR A 249 11.21 0.77 10.82
N THR A 250 9.88 0.85 10.71
CA THR A 250 9.04 -0.28 10.32
C THR A 250 9.31 -0.64 8.86
N PRO A 251 9.62 -1.92 8.55
CA PRO A 251 9.85 -2.34 7.17
C PRO A 251 8.58 -2.20 6.32
N GLU A 252 8.76 -1.84 5.05
CA GLU A 252 7.66 -1.79 4.08
C GLU A 252 7.27 -3.18 3.57
N GLU A 253 8.25 -4.08 3.48
CA GLU A 253 8.12 -5.39 2.85
C GLU A 253 8.68 -6.50 3.73
N ASN A 254 7.98 -7.63 3.75
CA ASN A 254 8.48 -8.87 4.34
C ASN A 254 9.31 -9.63 3.32
N GLY A 255 10.60 -9.81 3.60
CA GLY A 255 11.56 -10.45 2.72
C GLY A 255 12.99 -10.15 3.15
N VAL A 256 13.96 -10.56 2.32
CA VAL A 256 15.38 -10.51 2.65
C VAL A 256 16.14 -9.61 1.67
N MET A 257 16.76 -8.56 2.18
CA MET A 257 17.81 -7.84 1.49
C MET A 257 19.13 -8.57 1.70
N ILE A 258 19.81 -8.93 0.62
CA ILE A 258 21.10 -9.63 0.65
C ILE A 258 22.17 -8.68 0.10
N ALA A 259 23.06 -8.20 0.95
CA ALA A 259 24.23 -7.44 0.53
C ALA A 259 25.44 -8.38 0.56
N TYR A 260 26.19 -8.46 -0.54
CA TYR A 260 27.35 -9.33 -0.62
C TYR A 260 28.59 -8.62 -1.14
N ALA A 261 29.75 -9.09 -0.69
CA ALA A 261 31.07 -8.68 -1.16
C ALA A 261 31.87 -9.92 -1.61
N SER A 262 32.14 -10.03 -2.92
CA SER A 262 32.83 -11.18 -3.50
C SER A 262 34.01 -10.78 -4.36
N VAL A 263 35.21 -11.27 -4.02
CA VAL A 263 36.44 -11.01 -4.82
C VAL A 263 36.59 -11.97 -5.99
N TYR A 264 36.10 -13.22 -5.84
CA TYR A 264 36.29 -14.30 -6.84
C TYR A 264 34.99 -15.03 -7.17
N GLY A 265 33.81 -14.44 -6.92
CA GLY A 265 32.50 -15.02 -7.21
C GLY A 265 32.01 -16.11 -6.25
N ASN A 266 32.85 -16.66 -5.38
CA ASN A 266 32.43 -17.74 -4.46
C ASN A 266 31.43 -17.27 -3.39
N THR A 267 31.57 -16.05 -2.88
CA THR A 267 30.60 -15.48 -1.91
C THR A 267 29.29 -15.13 -2.61
N GLU A 268 29.39 -14.55 -3.82
CA GLU A 268 28.25 -14.25 -4.68
C GLU A 268 27.43 -15.51 -5.01
N ASN A 269 28.08 -16.56 -5.49
CA ASN A 269 27.40 -17.82 -5.80
C ASN A 269 26.69 -18.43 -4.58
N THR A 270 27.26 -18.30 -3.37
CA THR A 270 26.59 -18.73 -2.15
C THR A 270 25.37 -17.85 -1.83
N ALA A 271 25.48 -16.53 -1.99
CA ALA A 271 24.37 -15.61 -1.83
C ALA A 271 23.22 -15.91 -2.82
N GLU A 272 23.55 -16.24 -4.07
CA GLU A 272 22.59 -16.68 -5.10
C GLU A 272 21.86 -17.97 -4.68
N ILE A 273 22.59 -18.97 -4.18
CA ILE A 273 21.97 -20.23 -3.70
C ILE A 273 21.01 -19.97 -2.53
N ILE A 274 21.41 -19.14 -1.57
CA ILE A 274 20.54 -18.76 -0.43
C ILE A 274 19.30 -18.02 -0.93
N SER A 275 19.48 -17.06 -1.84
CA SER A 275 18.38 -16.30 -2.46
C SER A 275 17.39 -17.23 -3.17
N SER A 276 17.89 -18.18 -3.97
CA SER A 276 17.06 -19.17 -4.66
C SER A 276 16.26 -20.03 -3.70
N ARG A 277 16.89 -20.56 -2.64
CA ARG A 277 16.19 -21.40 -1.65
C ARG A 277 15.14 -20.62 -0.85
N LEU A 278 15.41 -19.36 -0.53
CA LEU A 278 14.39 -18.48 0.08
C LEU A 278 13.21 -18.25 -0.86
N ARG A 279 13.48 -18.04 -2.16
CA ARG A 279 12.45 -17.88 -3.20
C ARG A 279 11.61 -19.15 -3.39
N ASP A 280 12.22 -20.34 -3.30
CA ASP A 280 11.50 -21.62 -3.34
C ASP A 280 10.49 -21.75 -2.16
N LEU A 281 10.76 -21.08 -1.04
CA LEU A 281 9.85 -20.97 0.11
C LEU A 281 8.85 -19.80 0.01
N GLY A 282 8.78 -19.13 -1.14
CA GLY A 282 7.92 -17.97 -1.38
C GLY A 282 8.37 -16.67 -0.70
N ILE A 283 9.60 -16.61 -0.17
CA ILE A 283 10.15 -15.41 0.47
C ILE A 283 10.77 -14.51 -0.61
N LYS A 284 10.37 -13.24 -0.65
CA LYS A 284 10.96 -12.25 -1.57
C LYS A 284 12.41 -11.95 -1.18
N THR A 285 13.28 -11.79 -2.17
CA THR A 285 14.68 -11.43 -2.01
C THR A 285 15.10 -10.32 -2.97
N VAL A 286 16.03 -9.46 -2.54
CA VAL A 286 16.78 -8.54 -3.40
C VAL A 286 18.27 -8.66 -3.07
N MET A 287 19.13 -8.52 -4.07
CA MET A 287 20.58 -8.71 -3.92
C MET A 287 21.35 -7.48 -4.37
N PHE A 288 22.39 -7.12 -3.63
CA PHE A 288 23.28 -6.00 -3.92
C PHE A 288 24.74 -6.41 -3.78
N ASP A 289 25.53 -6.19 -4.82
CA ASP A 289 27.00 -6.23 -4.73
C ASP A 289 27.48 -4.89 -4.17
N VAL A 290 28.03 -4.92 -2.96
CA VAL A 290 28.51 -3.71 -2.27
C VAL A 290 29.74 -3.09 -2.92
N SER A 291 30.40 -3.79 -3.85
CA SER A 291 31.59 -3.27 -4.54
C SER A 291 31.27 -2.33 -5.70
N VAL A 292 30.04 -2.38 -6.22
CA VAL A 292 29.61 -1.59 -7.39
C VAL A 292 28.30 -0.82 -7.17
N THR A 293 27.55 -1.14 -6.13
CA THR A 293 26.31 -0.44 -5.80
C THR A 293 26.59 0.67 -4.78
N PRO A 294 26.14 1.92 -5.02
CA PRO A 294 26.26 2.99 -4.03
C PRO A 294 25.61 2.61 -2.70
N ALA A 295 26.29 2.86 -1.59
CA ALA A 295 25.80 2.52 -0.25
C ALA A 295 24.41 3.11 0.05
N SER A 296 24.11 4.30 -0.47
CA SER A 296 22.82 4.97 -0.27
C SER A 296 21.62 4.20 -0.80
N GLU A 297 21.79 3.43 -1.88
CA GLU A 297 20.74 2.55 -2.43
C GLU A 297 20.51 1.34 -1.53
N ILE A 298 21.60 0.76 -1.00
CA ILE A 298 21.53 -0.39 -0.10
C ILE A 298 20.95 0.01 1.27
N ILE A 299 21.26 1.20 1.77
CA ILE A 299 20.66 1.77 2.98
C ILE A 299 19.15 1.93 2.79
N ALA A 300 18.71 2.50 1.66
CA ALA A 300 17.29 2.61 1.33
C ALA A 300 16.60 1.23 1.27
N ALA A 301 17.26 0.23 0.69
CA ALA A 301 16.77 -1.14 0.68
C ALA A 301 16.70 -1.74 2.10
N ALA A 302 17.68 -1.49 2.97
CA ALA A 302 17.67 -1.97 4.35
C ALA A 302 16.49 -1.39 5.15
N PHE A 303 16.08 -0.14 4.88
CA PHE A 303 14.85 0.42 5.45
C PHE A 303 13.58 -0.26 4.89
N LYS A 304 13.58 -0.67 3.62
CA LYS A 304 12.43 -1.33 2.97
C LYS A 304 12.15 -2.75 3.47
N TRP A 305 13.18 -3.56 3.68
CA TRP A 305 13.05 -5.01 3.91
C TRP A 305 13.16 -5.39 5.39
N SER A 306 12.35 -6.35 5.85
CA SER A 306 12.34 -6.78 7.26
C SER A 306 13.55 -7.63 7.70
N HIS A 307 14.22 -8.31 6.77
CA HIS A 307 15.39 -9.14 7.05
C HIS A 307 16.59 -8.70 6.22
N LEU A 308 17.78 -8.76 6.82
CA LEU A 308 19.04 -8.38 6.19
C LEU A 308 20.01 -9.58 6.27
N LEU A 309 20.66 -9.91 5.15
CA LEU A 309 21.74 -10.89 5.11
C LEU A 309 22.99 -10.21 4.57
N PHE A 310 24.07 -10.27 5.34
CA PHE A 310 25.37 -9.74 4.94
C PHE A 310 26.34 -10.88 4.65
N ALA A 311 26.83 -10.95 3.41
CA ALA A 311 27.75 -11.98 2.95
C ALA A 311 29.10 -11.37 2.53
N SER A 312 30.15 -11.51 3.33
CA SER A 312 31.43 -10.85 3.03
C SER A 312 32.60 -11.82 3.05
N THR A 313 33.50 -11.66 2.07
CA THR A 313 34.85 -12.18 2.22
C THR A 313 35.55 -11.51 3.41
N THR A 314 36.44 -12.25 4.06
CA THR A 314 37.47 -11.68 4.92
C THR A 314 38.53 -11.05 4.02
N TYR A 315 38.84 -9.79 4.28
CA TYR A 315 39.79 -9.00 3.50
C TYR A 315 40.76 -8.32 4.48
N ASN A 316 42.07 -8.55 4.32
CA ASN A 316 43.10 -8.04 5.24
C ASN A 316 42.83 -8.32 6.74
N ALA A 317 42.34 -9.52 7.06
CA ALA A 317 41.89 -9.92 8.41
C ALA A 317 40.72 -9.07 8.98
N GLY A 318 40.02 -8.33 8.13
CA GLY A 318 38.83 -7.56 8.44
C GLY A 318 37.64 -7.90 7.52
N ILE A 319 36.65 -7.01 7.53
CA ILE A 319 35.51 -7.04 6.60
C ILE A 319 35.98 -6.48 5.24
N PHE A 320 35.32 -6.84 4.13
CA PHE A 320 35.59 -6.19 2.85
C PHE A 320 35.27 -4.68 2.92
N VAL A 321 36.12 -3.83 2.34
CA VAL A 321 36.12 -2.37 2.58
C VAL A 321 34.74 -1.73 2.42
N SER A 322 34.07 -1.92 1.28
CA SER A 322 32.75 -1.29 1.06
C SER A 322 31.61 -1.97 1.82
N MET A 323 31.78 -3.22 2.26
CA MET A 323 30.84 -3.84 3.22
C MET A 323 31.00 -3.22 4.61
N GLU A 324 32.24 -2.98 5.04
CA GLU A 324 32.53 -2.34 6.33
C GLU A 324 31.96 -0.91 6.37
N GLU A 325 32.16 -0.14 5.31
CA GLU A 325 31.57 1.19 5.13
C GLU A 325 30.04 1.14 5.21
N LEU A 326 29.39 0.26 4.43
CA LEU A 326 27.93 0.09 4.47
C LEU A 326 27.40 -0.22 5.88
N LEU A 327 28.04 -1.12 6.61
CA LEU A 327 27.60 -1.52 7.95
C LEU A 327 27.75 -0.38 8.95
N HIS A 328 28.83 0.40 8.85
CA HIS A 328 28.99 1.60 9.67
C HIS A 328 27.99 2.69 9.31
N ASP A 329 27.69 2.88 8.03
CA ASP A 329 26.66 3.83 7.59
C ASP A 329 25.28 3.42 8.11
N LEU A 330 24.90 2.15 7.99
CA LEU A 330 23.64 1.64 8.55
C LEU A 330 23.53 1.94 10.06
N ALA A 331 24.59 1.67 10.81
CA ALA A 331 24.65 1.99 12.23
C ALA A 331 24.56 3.51 12.50
N ALA A 332 25.23 4.34 11.69
CA ALA A 332 25.19 5.79 11.80
C ALA A 332 23.80 6.38 11.50
N HIS A 333 23.05 5.74 10.60
CA HIS A 333 21.65 6.03 10.27
C HIS A 333 20.65 5.37 11.25
N ASN A 334 21.16 4.75 12.32
CA ASN A 334 20.36 4.23 13.43
C ASN A 334 19.28 3.23 12.97
N ILE A 335 19.60 2.39 11.97
CA ILE A 335 18.73 1.29 11.52
C ILE A 335 18.33 0.42 12.72
N GLN A 336 17.09 -0.05 12.73
CA GLN A 336 16.45 -0.75 13.85
C GLN A 336 15.46 -1.79 13.34
N ASP A 337 15.01 -2.68 14.23
CA ASP A 337 13.89 -3.59 13.99
C ASP A 337 14.07 -4.48 12.75
N ARG A 338 15.26 -5.10 12.64
CA ARG A 338 15.58 -6.06 11.58
C ARG A 338 16.00 -7.39 12.16
N THR A 339 15.69 -8.45 11.43
CA THR A 339 16.33 -9.75 11.65
C THR A 339 17.56 -9.86 10.74
N VAL A 340 18.71 -10.20 11.30
CA VAL A 340 20.00 -10.14 10.59
C VAL A 340 20.71 -11.50 10.59
N ALA A 341 21.20 -11.89 9.41
CA ALA A 341 21.95 -13.12 9.14
C ALA A 341 23.32 -12.82 8.51
N PHE A 342 24.28 -13.74 8.67
CA PHE A 342 25.65 -13.54 8.18
C PHE A 342 26.20 -14.76 7.42
N VAL A 343 26.95 -14.47 6.36
CA VAL A 343 27.81 -15.42 5.65
C VAL A 343 29.22 -14.85 5.60
N GLU A 344 30.22 -15.66 5.94
CA GLU A 344 31.62 -15.27 5.82
C GLU A 344 32.39 -16.18 4.88
N ASN A 345 33.41 -15.64 4.21
CA ASN A 345 34.29 -16.42 3.34
C ASN A 345 35.75 -16.06 3.58
N GLY A 346 36.61 -17.05 3.83
CA GLY A 346 38.05 -16.82 3.96
C GLY A 346 38.86 -18.09 3.72
N SER A 347 40.10 -17.97 3.24
CA SER A 347 40.90 -19.15 2.89
C SER A 347 41.71 -19.72 4.07
N TRP A 348 42.17 -18.86 4.99
CA TRP A 348 43.10 -19.26 6.05
C TRP A 348 42.69 -18.76 7.45
N ALA A 349 41.95 -17.65 7.56
CA ALA A 349 41.34 -17.19 8.80
C ALA A 349 40.05 -16.37 8.53
N PRO A 350 38.91 -17.02 8.26
CA PRO A 350 37.62 -16.34 8.18
C PRO A 350 37.33 -15.60 9.50
N THR A 351 37.05 -14.30 9.42
CA THR A 351 36.69 -13.47 10.59
C THR A 351 35.66 -12.39 10.26
N SER A 352 35.29 -12.20 8.99
CA SER A 352 34.37 -11.15 8.57
C SER A 352 32.99 -11.33 9.20
N GLY A 353 32.48 -12.56 9.36
CA GLY A 353 31.17 -12.82 9.95
C GLY A 353 31.07 -12.35 11.39
N LYS A 354 32.12 -12.62 12.18
CA LYS A 354 32.24 -12.13 13.55
C LYS A 354 32.22 -10.60 13.62
N LEU A 355 33.03 -9.94 12.78
CA LEU A 355 33.15 -8.48 12.78
C LEU A 355 31.85 -7.80 12.30
N MET A 356 31.20 -8.32 11.25
CA MET A 356 29.90 -7.81 10.79
C MET A 356 28.83 -7.95 11.89
N ARG A 357 28.82 -9.08 12.60
CA ARG A 357 27.92 -9.33 13.74
C ARG A 357 28.16 -8.33 14.87
N GLU A 358 29.41 -8.01 15.20
CA GLU A 358 29.74 -7.02 16.23
C GLU A 358 29.16 -5.64 15.91
N ILE A 359 29.29 -5.17 14.66
CA ILE A 359 28.74 -3.87 14.22
C ILE A 359 27.21 -3.87 14.33
N MET A 360 26.54 -4.88 13.75
CA MET A 360 25.08 -4.92 13.70
C MET A 360 24.44 -5.19 15.07
N SER A 361 25.12 -5.92 15.96
CA SER A 361 24.66 -6.12 17.35
C SER A 361 24.70 -4.81 18.16
N GLY A 362 25.48 -3.83 17.73
CA GLY A 362 25.49 -2.48 18.31
C GLY A 362 24.27 -1.63 17.92
N CYS A 363 23.50 -2.04 16.90
CA CYS A 363 22.29 -1.35 16.49
C CYS A 363 21.11 -1.70 17.42
N LYS A 364 20.19 -0.75 17.61
CA LYS A 364 19.06 -0.90 18.52
C LYS A 364 18.00 -1.86 17.96
N ASP A 365 17.36 -2.62 18.84
CA ASP A 365 16.22 -3.50 18.52
C ASP A 365 16.46 -4.47 17.35
N MET A 366 17.68 -5.01 17.24
CA MET A 366 18.02 -6.02 16.23
C MET A 366 17.81 -7.44 16.73
N ARG A 367 17.30 -8.31 15.85
CA ARG A 367 17.30 -9.76 16.06
C ARG A 367 18.43 -10.39 15.25
N ILE A 368 19.54 -10.70 15.90
CA ILE A 368 20.70 -11.33 15.27
C ILE A 368 20.50 -12.85 15.30
N LEU A 369 20.50 -13.52 14.14
CA LEU A 369 20.40 -14.98 14.05
C LEU A 369 21.73 -15.64 14.44
N ASP A 370 21.67 -16.77 15.14
CA ASP A 370 22.86 -17.48 15.62
C ASP A 370 23.56 -18.24 14.48
N GLU A 371 22.78 -18.75 13.53
CA GLU A 371 23.26 -19.46 12.36
C GLU A 371 24.20 -18.56 11.53
N THR A 372 25.41 -19.06 11.31
CA THR A 372 26.42 -18.41 10.46
C THR A 372 27.00 -19.45 9.52
N LEU A 373 27.06 -19.12 8.23
CA LEU A 373 27.71 -19.98 7.24
C LEU A 373 29.15 -19.50 7.01
N THR A 374 30.11 -20.37 7.27
CA THR A 374 31.54 -20.10 7.04
C THR A 374 32.03 -20.86 5.82
N LEU A 375 32.47 -20.13 4.79
CA LEU A 375 33.07 -20.69 3.59
C LEU A 375 34.59 -20.68 3.69
N LYS A 376 35.22 -21.81 3.33
CA LYS A 376 36.68 -21.88 3.14
C LYS A 376 37.02 -21.78 1.66
N SER A 377 37.24 -20.55 1.19
CA SER A 377 37.45 -20.16 -0.21
C SER A 377 36.23 -20.33 -1.12
N SER A 378 35.53 -21.46 -1.06
CA SER A 378 34.35 -21.80 -1.88
C SER A 378 33.40 -22.69 -1.10
N LEU A 379 32.10 -22.62 -1.45
CA LEU A 379 31.08 -23.52 -0.93
C LEU A 379 31.38 -24.97 -1.34
N LYS A 380 31.19 -25.91 -0.40
CA LYS A 380 31.39 -27.34 -0.63
C LYS A 380 30.05 -28.09 -0.64
N PRO A 381 29.93 -29.20 -1.40
CA PRO A 381 28.70 -30.00 -1.45
C PRO A 381 28.20 -30.44 -0.06
N GLU A 382 29.12 -30.70 0.87
CA GLU A 382 28.82 -31.16 2.23
C GLU A 382 28.20 -30.06 3.12
N GLN A 383 28.28 -28.79 2.73
CA GLN A 383 27.71 -27.66 3.48
C GLN A 383 26.24 -27.37 3.12
N THR A 384 25.59 -28.29 2.41
CA THR A 384 24.17 -28.16 2.03
C THR A 384 23.27 -28.02 3.27
N ASP A 385 23.53 -28.81 4.31
CA ASP A 385 22.76 -28.78 5.57
C ASP A 385 22.97 -27.45 6.33
N GLU A 386 24.17 -26.85 6.25
CA GLU A 386 24.45 -25.54 6.87
C GLU A 386 23.67 -24.42 6.16
N ILE A 387 23.56 -24.47 4.83
CA ILE A 387 22.71 -23.55 4.06
C ILE A 387 21.25 -23.75 4.43
N ASP A 388 20.78 -25.00 4.50
CA ASP A 388 19.39 -25.30 4.84
C ASP A 388 19.04 -24.83 6.26
N ALA A 389 19.96 -24.97 7.20
CA ALA A 389 19.80 -24.44 8.55
C ALA A 389 19.68 -22.91 8.54
N LEU A 390 20.53 -22.19 7.81
CA LEU A 390 20.48 -20.73 7.71
C LEU A 390 19.19 -20.25 7.02
N VAL A 391 18.83 -20.86 5.88
CA VAL A 391 17.59 -20.55 5.15
C VAL A 391 16.37 -20.80 6.01
N LYS A 392 16.35 -21.92 6.75
CA LYS A 392 15.28 -22.25 7.68
C LYS A 392 15.20 -21.23 8.82
N ALA A 393 16.33 -20.85 9.42
CA ALA A 393 16.36 -19.86 10.50
C ALA A 393 15.78 -18.51 10.05
N ILE A 394 16.14 -18.04 8.84
CA ILE A 394 15.56 -16.84 8.24
C ILE A 394 14.05 -17.04 7.99
N SER A 395 13.67 -18.15 7.35
CA SER A 395 12.28 -18.47 7.01
C SER A 395 11.37 -18.53 8.22
N ASP A 396 11.81 -19.12 9.33
CA ASP A 396 11.05 -19.27 10.57
C ASP A 396 10.75 -17.92 11.23
N THR A 397 11.51 -16.86 10.88
CA THR A 397 11.34 -15.51 11.43
C THR A 397 10.56 -14.55 10.53
N ILE A 398 10.31 -14.94 9.27
CA ILE A 398 9.50 -14.14 8.35
C ILE A 398 8.03 -14.21 8.80
N PRO A 399 7.36 -13.05 9.04
CA PRO A 399 5.94 -13.05 9.36
C PRO A 399 5.13 -13.69 8.21
N ARG A 400 4.39 -14.75 8.51
CA ARG A 400 3.49 -15.43 7.56
C ARG A 400 2.08 -15.45 8.12
N PHE A 401 1.10 -15.21 7.24
CA PHE A 401 -0.28 -15.59 7.53
C PHE A 401 -0.39 -17.11 7.43
N GLU A 402 -0.43 -17.80 8.56
CA GLU A 402 -0.75 -19.21 8.59
C GLU A 402 -2.26 -19.38 8.39
N LYS A 403 -2.65 -19.93 7.25
CA LYS A 403 -4.05 -20.27 6.99
C LYS A 403 -4.50 -21.24 8.08
N PRO A 404 -5.57 -20.95 8.86
CA PRO A 404 -6.11 -21.92 9.80
C PRO A 404 -6.53 -23.17 9.02
N VAL A 405 -5.89 -24.30 9.32
CA VAL A 405 -6.32 -25.61 8.79
C VAL A 405 -7.47 -26.06 9.67
N ILE A 406 -8.70 -25.97 9.15
CA ILE A 406 -9.85 -26.64 9.78
C ILE A 406 -9.76 -28.11 9.38
N GLY A 407 -9.39 -28.98 10.32
CA GLY A 407 -9.32 -30.42 10.08
C GLY A 407 -10.71 -31.00 9.80
N GLU A 408 -10.80 -32.13 9.10
CA GLU A 408 -12.11 -32.79 8.86
C GLU A 408 -12.82 -33.16 10.17
N THR A 409 -12.07 -33.38 11.26
CA THR A 409 -12.58 -33.62 12.62
C THR A 409 -13.09 -32.36 13.33
N ASP A 410 -12.77 -31.16 12.85
CA ASP A 410 -13.21 -29.89 13.46
C ASP A 410 -14.62 -29.48 13.00
N LYS A 411 -15.16 -30.11 11.94
CA LYS A 411 -16.51 -29.84 11.45
C LYS A 411 -17.59 -30.17 12.49
N ASP A 412 -17.36 -31.18 13.34
CA ASP A 412 -18.28 -31.58 14.41
C ASP A 412 -18.18 -30.69 15.66
N ILE A 413 -17.13 -29.85 15.75
CA ILE A 413 -16.90 -28.91 16.86
C ILE A 413 -17.45 -27.51 16.53
N LEU A 414 -17.57 -27.18 15.23
CA LEU A 414 -18.07 -25.90 14.76
C LEU A 414 -19.60 -25.82 14.86
N LYS A 415 -20.11 -25.01 15.79
CA LYS A 415 -21.53 -24.64 15.87
C LYS A 415 -21.89 -23.68 14.73
N ILE A 416 -22.14 -24.20 13.54
CA ILE A 416 -22.65 -23.42 12.40
C ILE A 416 -24.17 -23.50 12.40
N ASP A 417 -24.85 -22.38 12.69
CA ASP A 417 -26.29 -22.25 12.49
C ASP A 417 -26.55 -21.67 11.08
N PRO A 418 -27.09 -22.46 10.13
CA PRO A 418 -27.39 -21.98 8.79
C PRO A 418 -28.38 -20.79 8.76
N ALA A 419 -29.22 -20.64 9.80
CA ALA A 419 -30.17 -19.53 9.89
C ALA A 419 -29.47 -18.17 10.03
N VAL A 420 -28.21 -18.12 10.47
CA VAL A 420 -27.41 -16.89 10.49
C VAL A 420 -27.28 -16.29 9.08
N PHE A 421 -27.15 -17.12 8.04
CA PHE A 421 -27.08 -16.64 6.65
C PHE A 421 -28.40 -16.03 6.15
N HIS A 422 -29.53 -16.29 6.83
CA HIS A 422 -30.80 -15.61 6.55
C HIS A 422 -30.87 -14.22 7.21
N LYS A 423 -30.08 -13.98 8.26
CA LYS A 423 -29.92 -12.67 8.92
C LYS A 423 -28.81 -11.83 8.31
N PHE A 424 -27.86 -12.46 7.61
CA PHE A 424 -26.86 -11.79 6.80
C PHE A 424 -27.53 -11.25 5.54
N SER A 425 -27.74 -9.93 5.46
CA SER A 425 -28.55 -9.30 4.40
C SER A 425 -27.72 -9.02 3.14
N TYR A 426 -28.28 -9.39 1.99
CA TYR A 426 -27.75 -9.10 0.66
C TYR A 426 -28.92 -9.08 -0.35
N GLY A 427 -28.71 -8.45 -1.50
CA GLY A 427 -29.71 -8.33 -2.55
C GLY A 427 -29.95 -9.64 -3.31
N LEU A 428 -31.00 -9.68 -4.12
CA LEU A 428 -31.25 -10.73 -5.11
C LEU A 428 -31.16 -10.17 -6.52
N PHE A 429 -30.54 -10.94 -7.39
CA PHE A 429 -30.19 -10.48 -8.73
C PHE A 429 -30.46 -11.55 -9.78
N VAL A 430 -30.84 -11.13 -10.99
CA VAL A 430 -30.71 -11.98 -12.18
C VAL A 430 -29.36 -11.69 -12.83
N LEU A 431 -28.47 -12.67 -12.76
CA LEU A 431 -27.19 -12.65 -13.45
C LEU A 431 -27.37 -13.23 -14.85
N THR A 432 -26.96 -12.48 -15.88
CA THR A 432 -27.13 -12.85 -17.28
C THR A 432 -25.82 -12.74 -18.05
N THR A 433 -25.65 -13.60 -19.04
CA THR A 433 -24.46 -13.64 -19.91
C THR A 433 -24.83 -14.29 -21.25
N GLN A 434 -23.92 -14.21 -22.21
CA GLN A 434 -24.06 -14.86 -23.51
C GLN A 434 -22.78 -15.62 -23.87
N ALA A 435 -22.93 -16.83 -24.38
CA ALA A 435 -21.86 -17.59 -24.99
C ALA A 435 -22.42 -18.36 -26.19
N ASP A 436 -21.64 -18.47 -27.27
CA ASP A 436 -22.04 -19.17 -28.51
C ASP A 436 -23.40 -18.69 -29.06
N SER A 437 -23.62 -17.37 -29.03
CA SER A 437 -24.87 -16.71 -29.46
C SER A 437 -26.14 -17.14 -28.69
N LYS A 438 -25.99 -17.80 -27.54
CA LYS A 438 -27.09 -18.17 -26.64
C LYS A 438 -27.04 -17.33 -25.38
N ASP A 439 -28.14 -16.63 -25.07
CA ASP A 439 -28.30 -15.94 -23.79
C ASP A 439 -28.74 -16.92 -22.70
N ASN A 440 -28.28 -16.68 -21.49
CA ASN A 440 -28.73 -17.42 -20.32
C ASN A 440 -28.66 -16.53 -19.07
N GLY A 441 -29.40 -16.94 -18.02
CA GLY A 441 -29.29 -16.28 -16.72
C GLY A 441 -29.60 -17.20 -15.55
N CYS A 442 -29.19 -16.78 -14.36
CA CYS A 442 -29.52 -17.42 -13.10
C CYS A 442 -29.78 -16.41 -11.99
N ILE A 443 -30.47 -16.84 -10.94
CA ILE A 443 -30.58 -16.05 -9.70
C ILE A 443 -29.27 -16.19 -8.92
N ILE A 444 -28.73 -15.06 -8.47
CA ILE A 444 -27.66 -15.02 -7.48
C ILE A 444 -28.02 -14.07 -6.34
N ASN A 445 -27.40 -14.29 -5.19
CA ASN A 445 -27.46 -13.46 -3.99
C ASN A 445 -26.06 -12.99 -3.55
N THR A 446 -25.03 -13.41 -4.28
CA THR A 446 -23.61 -13.29 -3.97
C THR A 446 -22.95 -12.24 -4.84
N ALA A 447 -23.50 -11.01 -4.83
CA ALA A 447 -22.94 -9.86 -5.52
C ALA A 447 -22.75 -8.69 -4.56
N ALA A 448 -21.62 -7.99 -4.67
CA ALA A 448 -21.34 -6.80 -3.86
C ALA A 448 -20.43 -5.80 -4.60
N GLN A 449 -20.52 -4.53 -4.24
CA GLN A 449 -19.54 -3.52 -4.64
C GLN A 449 -18.21 -3.81 -3.95
N LEU A 450 -17.12 -3.80 -4.72
CA LEU A 450 -15.77 -4.01 -4.22
C LEU A 450 -15.05 -2.69 -4.01
N THR A 451 -15.08 -1.79 -5.01
CA THR A 451 -14.52 -0.43 -4.93
C THR A 451 -15.42 0.55 -5.66
N SER A 452 -15.47 1.81 -5.20
CA SER A 452 -16.20 2.89 -5.87
C SER A 452 -15.37 3.57 -6.96
N THR A 453 -14.05 3.67 -6.79
CA THR A 453 -13.13 4.29 -7.76
C THR A 453 -11.81 3.51 -7.82
N PRO A 454 -11.49 2.80 -8.93
CA PRO A 454 -12.38 2.53 -10.06
C PRO A 454 -13.60 1.71 -9.63
N GLY A 455 -14.71 1.83 -10.37
CA GLY A 455 -15.95 1.11 -10.07
C GLY A 455 -15.81 -0.38 -10.32
N ARG A 456 -15.74 -1.18 -9.25
CA ARG A 456 -15.61 -2.65 -9.33
C ARG A 456 -16.64 -3.36 -8.48
N ILE A 457 -17.09 -4.50 -8.97
CA ILE A 457 -18.00 -5.41 -8.26
C ILE A 457 -17.41 -6.82 -8.23
N ASN A 458 -17.92 -7.64 -7.32
CA ASN A 458 -17.66 -9.08 -7.33
C ASN A 458 -18.96 -9.87 -7.44
N ILE A 459 -18.89 -11.05 -8.08
CA ILE A 459 -19.95 -12.06 -8.06
C ILE A 459 -19.35 -13.44 -7.74
N ALA A 460 -19.97 -14.21 -6.84
CA ALA A 460 -19.59 -15.61 -6.63
C ALA A 460 -20.64 -16.52 -7.28
N VAL A 461 -20.26 -17.30 -8.29
CA VAL A 461 -21.21 -18.11 -9.05
C VAL A 461 -20.94 -19.59 -8.80
N ASN A 462 -21.98 -20.34 -8.44
CA ASN A 462 -21.91 -21.77 -8.22
C ASN A 462 -21.54 -22.48 -9.53
N LYS A 463 -20.54 -23.37 -9.49
CA LYS A 463 -20.06 -24.12 -10.67
C LYS A 463 -21.10 -25.05 -11.29
N ALA A 464 -22.15 -25.42 -10.54
CA ALA A 464 -23.26 -26.20 -11.06
C ALA A 464 -24.19 -25.38 -11.99
N ASN A 465 -24.19 -24.04 -11.88
CA ASN A 465 -25.02 -23.19 -12.72
C ASN A 465 -24.42 -23.07 -14.12
N TYR A 466 -25.20 -23.32 -15.17
CA TYR A 466 -24.73 -23.16 -16.55
C TYR A 466 -24.17 -21.76 -16.85
N THR A 467 -24.73 -20.73 -16.21
CA THR A 467 -24.27 -19.34 -16.29
C THR A 467 -22.82 -19.18 -15.85
N HIS A 468 -22.32 -20.00 -14.91
CA HIS A 468 -20.94 -19.96 -14.44
C HIS A 468 -19.95 -20.18 -15.59
N ASP A 469 -20.07 -21.32 -16.29
CA ASP A 469 -19.13 -21.68 -17.37
C ASP A 469 -19.23 -20.70 -18.54
N MET A 470 -20.43 -20.14 -18.77
CA MET A 470 -20.62 -19.10 -19.78
C MET A 470 -19.92 -17.79 -19.42
N ILE A 471 -19.90 -17.39 -18.14
CA ILE A 471 -19.14 -16.20 -17.69
C ILE A 471 -17.64 -16.48 -17.78
N LEU A 472 -17.20 -17.67 -17.38
CA LEU A 472 -15.80 -18.07 -17.50
C LEU A 472 -15.31 -18.01 -18.96
N LYS A 473 -16.19 -18.35 -19.92
CA LYS A 473 -15.89 -18.29 -21.36
C LYS A 473 -16.01 -16.89 -21.96
N SER A 474 -17.04 -16.13 -21.59
CA SER A 474 -17.35 -14.83 -22.22
C SER A 474 -16.59 -13.66 -21.60
N GLY A 475 -16.26 -13.74 -20.31
CA GLY A 475 -15.65 -12.66 -19.53
C GLY A 475 -16.57 -11.46 -19.32
N VAL A 476 -17.86 -11.56 -19.63
CA VAL A 476 -18.82 -10.45 -19.52
C VAL A 476 -20.16 -10.91 -18.95
N PHE A 477 -20.81 -10.04 -18.18
CA PHE A 477 -22.13 -10.31 -17.63
C PHE A 477 -22.93 -9.03 -17.37
N ASN A 478 -24.24 -9.19 -17.20
CA ASN A 478 -25.14 -8.18 -16.64
C ASN A 478 -25.76 -8.66 -15.33
N LEU A 479 -26.02 -7.73 -14.44
CA LEU A 479 -26.70 -7.94 -13.16
C LEU A 479 -27.97 -7.08 -13.12
N SER A 480 -29.14 -7.71 -13.17
CA SER A 480 -30.43 -7.05 -12.91
C SER A 480 -30.74 -7.11 -11.41
N ILE A 481 -30.88 -5.93 -10.77
CA ILE A 481 -31.20 -5.80 -9.34
C ILE A 481 -32.71 -5.92 -9.16
N LEU A 482 -33.16 -7.02 -8.53
CA LEU A 482 -34.58 -7.29 -8.36
C LEU A 482 -35.20 -6.35 -7.32
N ALA A 483 -36.38 -5.84 -7.60
CA ALA A 483 -37.14 -4.92 -6.76
C ALA A 483 -38.26 -5.65 -6.01
N GLU A 484 -38.75 -5.09 -4.90
CA GLU A 484 -39.67 -5.77 -3.97
C GLU A 484 -40.98 -6.31 -4.60
N ASP A 485 -41.39 -5.76 -5.73
CA ASP A 485 -42.54 -6.22 -6.52
C ASP A 485 -42.20 -7.34 -7.53
N ALA A 486 -40.97 -7.87 -7.51
CA ALA A 486 -40.56 -9.00 -8.33
C ALA A 486 -41.40 -10.23 -8.00
N SER A 487 -42.13 -10.74 -9.00
CA SER A 487 -42.96 -11.93 -8.85
C SER A 487 -42.13 -13.19 -8.61
N PHE A 488 -42.72 -14.18 -7.91
CA PHE A 488 -42.11 -15.50 -7.73
C PHE A 488 -41.82 -16.21 -9.06
N ASP A 489 -42.53 -15.87 -10.14
CA ASP A 489 -42.31 -16.46 -11.47
C ASP A 489 -40.95 -16.07 -12.06
N THR A 490 -40.45 -14.87 -11.76
CA THR A 490 -39.07 -14.47 -12.12
C THR A 490 -38.05 -15.40 -11.45
N PHE A 491 -38.23 -15.69 -10.16
CA PHE A 491 -37.35 -16.60 -9.41
C PHE A 491 -37.45 -18.03 -9.92
N LYS A 492 -38.66 -18.53 -10.23
CA LYS A 492 -38.85 -19.85 -10.87
C LYS A 492 -38.10 -19.93 -12.19
N ARG A 493 -38.30 -18.97 -13.08
CA ARG A 493 -37.71 -18.98 -14.44
C ARG A 493 -36.19 -19.02 -14.40
N PHE A 494 -35.56 -18.16 -13.57
CA PHE A 494 -34.10 -18.05 -13.56
C PHE A 494 -33.41 -18.93 -12.51
N GLY A 495 -34.09 -19.29 -11.42
CA GLY A 495 -33.50 -20.05 -10.30
C GLY A 495 -33.85 -21.54 -10.24
N PHE A 496 -34.94 -22.00 -10.87
CA PHE A 496 -35.44 -23.39 -10.73
C PHE A 496 -35.29 -24.23 -12.01
N ALA A 497 -34.83 -23.62 -13.10
CA ALA A 497 -34.51 -24.31 -14.35
C ALA A 497 -33.01 -24.17 -14.67
N SER A 498 -32.43 -25.19 -15.29
CA SER A 498 -31.06 -25.11 -15.82
C SER A 498 -31.07 -24.56 -17.24
N GLY A 499 -30.16 -23.64 -17.56
CA GLY A 499 -30.01 -23.12 -18.92
C GLY A 499 -29.41 -24.13 -19.92
N LYS A 500 -28.92 -25.28 -19.43
CA LYS A 500 -28.43 -26.39 -20.28
C LYS A 500 -29.57 -26.94 -21.15
N ASP A 501 -30.70 -27.19 -20.50
CA ASP A 501 -31.81 -27.97 -21.09
C ASP A 501 -33.08 -27.13 -21.30
N THR A 502 -33.06 -25.84 -20.94
CA THR A 502 -34.22 -24.95 -21.06
C THR A 502 -33.79 -23.57 -21.53
N ASP A 503 -34.47 -23.06 -22.56
CA ASP A 503 -34.36 -21.64 -22.94
C ASP A 503 -35.20 -20.80 -21.96
N LYS A 504 -34.52 -20.07 -21.09
CA LYS A 504 -35.14 -19.24 -20.06
C LYS A 504 -35.72 -17.94 -20.61
N PHE A 505 -35.33 -17.53 -21.81
CA PHE A 505 -35.78 -16.28 -22.44
C PHE A 505 -36.89 -16.48 -23.46
N ALA A 506 -37.12 -17.72 -23.92
CA ALA A 506 -38.26 -18.04 -24.77
C ALA A 506 -39.58 -17.57 -24.14
N GLY A 507 -40.31 -16.72 -24.89
CA GLY A 507 -41.59 -16.13 -24.47
C GLY A 507 -41.46 -15.10 -23.35
N PHE A 508 -40.26 -14.56 -23.11
CA PHE A 508 -39.96 -13.55 -22.08
C PHE A 508 -39.36 -12.26 -22.67
N GLU A 509 -39.41 -12.10 -23.99
CA GLU A 509 -38.72 -11.05 -24.74
C GLU A 509 -39.22 -9.65 -24.35
N ALA A 510 -40.53 -9.49 -24.10
CA ALA A 510 -41.14 -8.24 -23.64
C ALA A 510 -40.67 -7.78 -22.25
N HIS A 511 -39.95 -8.64 -21.52
CA HIS A 511 -39.48 -8.42 -20.16
C HIS A 511 -37.95 -8.33 -20.09
N THR A 512 -37.33 -8.04 -21.23
CA THR A 512 -35.88 -7.93 -21.37
C THR A 512 -35.49 -6.73 -22.22
N ALA A 513 -34.24 -6.29 -22.08
CA ALA A 513 -33.59 -5.30 -22.93
C ALA A 513 -32.13 -5.69 -23.15
N ARG A 514 -31.43 -4.96 -24.03
CA ARG A 514 -30.00 -5.15 -24.33
C ARG A 514 -29.21 -3.95 -23.83
N SER A 515 -28.14 -4.20 -23.10
CA SER A 515 -27.17 -3.18 -22.66
C SER A 515 -26.15 -2.87 -23.75
N GLY A 516 -25.30 -1.86 -23.54
CA GLY A 516 -24.26 -1.44 -24.46
C GLY A 516 -23.22 -2.52 -24.78
N ASN A 517 -23.03 -3.51 -23.91
CA ASN A 517 -22.20 -4.69 -24.17
C ASN A 517 -22.90 -5.79 -25.03
N GLY A 518 -24.14 -5.55 -25.48
CA GLY A 518 -24.92 -6.49 -26.30
C GLY A 518 -25.57 -7.64 -25.53
N LEU A 519 -25.40 -7.72 -24.20
CA LEU A 519 -26.00 -8.76 -23.38
C LEU A 519 -27.45 -8.43 -23.01
N THR A 520 -28.27 -9.46 -22.88
CA THR A 520 -29.63 -9.33 -22.34
C THR A 520 -29.56 -8.96 -20.85
N TYR A 521 -30.46 -8.10 -20.38
CA TYR A 521 -30.79 -7.97 -18.96
C TYR A 521 -32.31 -8.01 -18.76
N VAL A 522 -32.75 -8.46 -17.59
CA VAL A 522 -34.18 -8.55 -17.24
C VAL A 522 -34.67 -7.18 -16.78
N THR A 523 -35.82 -6.74 -17.29
CA THR A 523 -36.47 -5.48 -16.91
C THR A 523 -37.66 -5.70 -15.97
N LEU A 524 -38.38 -6.82 -16.11
CA LEU A 524 -39.51 -7.15 -15.24
C LEU A 524 -39.06 -7.35 -13.79
N GLY A 525 -39.69 -6.63 -12.86
CA GLY A 525 -39.37 -6.75 -11.43
C GLY A 525 -37.96 -6.27 -11.08
N THR A 526 -37.34 -5.43 -11.91
CA THR A 526 -35.96 -4.92 -11.71
C THR A 526 -35.99 -3.41 -11.49
N ASN A 527 -35.19 -2.88 -10.55
CA ASN A 527 -35.11 -1.42 -10.29
C ASN A 527 -33.85 -0.77 -10.87
N ALA A 528 -32.78 -1.52 -11.10
CA ALA A 528 -31.53 -1.05 -11.69
C ALA A 528 -30.77 -2.21 -12.35
N PHE A 529 -29.82 -1.91 -13.24
CA PHE A 529 -28.92 -2.91 -13.80
C PHE A 529 -27.47 -2.42 -13.86
N ILE A 530 -26.55 -3.38 -13.94
CA ILE A 530 -25.11 -3.17 -14.10
C ILE A 530 -24.58 -4.11 -15.19
N SER A 531 -23.76 -3.60 -16.10
CA SER A 531 -22.93 -4.39 -17.00
C SER A 531 -21.48 -4.38 -16.52
N ALA A 532 -20.80 -5.51 -16.59
CA ALA A 532 -19.43 -5.63 -16.12
C ALA A 532 -18.59 -6.59 -16.97
N LYS A 533 -17.27 -6.36 -16.92
CA LYS A 533 -16.24 -7.18 -17.56
C LYS A 533 -15.33 -7.80 -16.50
N VAL A 534 -15.16 -9.12 -16.53
CA VAL A 534 -14.30 -9.86 -15.61
C VAL A 534 -12.84 -9.44 -15.82
N ILE A 535 -12.17 -9.11 -14.72
CA ILE A 535 -10.75 -8.80 -14.66
C ILE A 535 -9.94 -9.83 -13.87
N ASP A 536 -10.61 -10.62 -13.02
CA ASP A 536 -9.96 -11.66 -12.22
C ASP A 536 -10.96 -12.76 -11.82
N ALA A 537 -10.47 -13.98 -11.57
CA ALA A 537 -11.29 -15.12 -11.19
C ALA A 537 -10.56 -16.06 -10.22
N HIS A 538 -11.18 -16.38 -9.09
CA HIS A 538 -10.61 -17.20 -8.02
C HIS A 538 -11.52 -18.36 -7.63
N ASP A 539 -10.97 -19.57 -7.52
CA ASP A 539 -11.68 -20.79 -7.13
C ASP A 539 -11.80 -20.91 -5.61
N TYR A 540 -13.03 -21.07 -5.11
CA TYR A 540 -13.33 -21.29 -3.69
C TYR A 540 -14.12 -22.60 -3.46
N GLY A 541 -13.85 -23.62 -4.27
CA GLY A 541 -14.48 -24.93 -4.19
C GLY A 541 -15.75 -25.00 -5.01
N THR A 542 -16.92 -24.83 -4.36
CA THR A 542 -18.23 -24.95 -5.05
C THR A 542 -18.57 -23.72 -5.90
N HIS A 543 -17.89 -22.60 -5.68
CA HIS A 543 -18.11 -21.33 -6.38
C HIS A 543 -16.79 -20.80 -6.94
N THR A 544 -16.89 -20.03 -8.02
CA THR A 544 -15.82 -19.16 -8.50
C THR A 544 -16.22 -17.72 -8.20
N LEU A 545 -15.31 -16.98 -7.57
CA LEU A 545 -15.45 -15.54 -7.36
C LEU A 545 -14.87 -14.82 -8.57
N PHE A 546 -15.70 -14.03 -9.25
CA PHE A 546 -15.27 -13.16 -10.34
C PHE A 546 -15.20 -11.73 -9.83
N ILE A 547 -14.06 -11.06 -10.06
CA ILE A 547 -13.91 -9.62 -9.88
C ILE A 547 -14.11 -8.98 -11.24
N ALA A 548 -14.92 -7.93 -11.31
CA ALA A 548 -15.29 -7.30 -12.57
C ALA A 548 -15.30 -5.77 -12.47
N GLU A 549 -14.89 -5.14 -13.56
CA GLU A 549 -14.99 -3.69 -13.77
C GLU A 549 -16.37 -3.34 -14.32
N VAL A 550 -17.01 -2.32 -13.75
CA VAL A 550 -18.32 -1.84 -14.19
C VAL A 550 -18.16 -1.02 -15.47
N THR A 551 -18.87 -1.40 -16.53
CA THR A 551 -18.81 -0.74 -17.84
C THR A 551 -20.03 0.13 -18.13
N GLU A 552 -21.17 -0.20 -17.52
CA GLU A 552 -22.44 0.53 -17.68
C GLU A 552 -23.32 0.27 -16.44
N SER A 553 -24.09 1.25 -16.02
CA SER A 553 -25.11 1.07 -14.98
C SER A 553 -26.25 2.06 -15.17
N GLN A 554 -27.47 1.64 -14.80
CA GLN A 554 -28.66 2.49 -14.90
C GLN A 554 -29.67 2.16 -13.81
N VAL A 555 -30.25 3.21 -13.21
CA VAL A 555 -31.49 3.10 -12.43
C VAL A 555 -32.68 3.11 -13.39
N LEU A 556 -33.47 2.04 -13.36
CA LEU A 556 -34.65 1.85 -14.23
C LEU A 556 -35.91 2.48 -13.62
N ARG A 557 -36.05 2.42 -12.30
CA ARG A 557 -37.19 2.97 -11.55
C ARG A 557 -36.90 3.11 -10.06
N ASP A 558 -37.66 3.98 -9.41
CA ASP A 558 -37.61 4.22 -7.96
C ASP A 558 -38.46 3.20 -7.19
N MET A 559 -37.87 2.04 -6.92
CA MET A 559 -38.48 0.95 -6.12
C MET A 559 -37.40 0.30 -5.25
N PRO A 560 -37.68 -0.08 -3.99
CA PRO A 560 -36.71 -0.77 -3.14
C PRO A 560 -36.24 -2.11 -3.72
N SER A 561 -34.97 -2.46 -3.49
CA SER A 561 -34.40 -3.75 -3.91
C SER A 561 -34.85 -4.88 -2.98
N VAL A 562 -35.12 -6.06 -3.54
CA VAL A 562 -35.35 -7.28 -2.75
C VAL A 562 -34.08 -7.64 -2.01
N THR A 563 -34.22 -7.78 -0.69
CA THR A 563 -33.23 -8.47 0.14
C THR A 563 -33.57 -9.96 0.23
N TYR A 564 -32.57 -10.78 0.57
CA TYR A 564 -32.79 -12.20 0.80
C TYR A 564 -33.85 -12.47 1.89
N GLY A 565 -33.85 -11.68 2.97
CA GLY A 565 -34.88 -11.74 4.00
C GLY A 565 -36.28 -11.46 3.45
N TYR A 566 -36.42 -10.35 2.69
CA TYR A 566 -37.70 -9.97 2.08
C TYR A 566 -38.25 -11.07 1.17
N TYR A 567 -37.39 -11.73 0.38
CA TYR A 567 -37.80 -12.82 -0.48
C TYR A 567 -38.44 -13.98 0.28
N PHE A 568 -37.88 -14.42 1.42
CA PHE A 568 -38.47 -15.50 2.21
C PHE A 568 -39.76 -15.09 2.92
N GLU A 569 -39.88 -13.82 3.32
CA GLU A 569 -41.05 -13.32 4.05
C GLU A 569 -42.25 -13.04 3.13
N HIS A 570 -41.99 -12.52 1.93
CA HIS A 570 -43.03 -11.93 1.09
C HIS A 570 -43.18 -12.56 -0.31
N ILE A 571 -42.12 -13.11 -0.91
CA ILE A 571 -42.15 -13.54 -2.32
C ILE A 571 -42.22 -15.06 -2.44
N LYS A 572 -41.41 -15.80 -1.67
CA LYS A 572 -41.38 -17.26 -1.71
C LYS A 572 -42.68 -17.83 -1.14
N PRO A 573 -43.42 -18.67 -1.89
CA PRO A 573 -44.62 -19.31 -1.38
C PRO A 573 -44.30 -20.11 -0.11
N LYS A 574 -45.07 -19.87 0.95
CA LYS A 574 -44.96 -20.65 2.18
C LYS A 574 -45.37 -22.10 1.89
N PRO A 575 -44.67 -23.11 2.44
CA PRO A 575 -45.08 -24.50 2.31
C PRO A 575 -46.53 -24.64 2.78
N GLN A 576 -47.39 -25.29 1.99
CA GLN A 576 -48.71 -25.69 2.49
C GLN A 576 -48.51 -26.67 3.65
N PRO A 577 -49.24 -26.53 4.77
CA PRO A 577 -49.13 -27.47 5.88
C PRO A 577 -49.46 -28.88 5.36
N LYS A 578 -48.51 -29.80 5.52
CA LYS A 578 -48.80 -31.23 5.37
C LYS A 578 -49.83 -31.57 6.45
N ILE A 579 -50.94 -32.18 6.05
CA ILE A 579 -51.84 -32.84 6.99
C ILE A 579 -51.03 -33.98 7.61
N GLU A 580 -50.65 -33.83 8.87
CA GLU A 580 -49.96 -34.85 9.64
C GLU A 580 -50.98 -35.95 9.98
N GLU A 581 -50.90 -37.08 9.29
CA GLU A 581 -51.42 -38.34 9.85
C GLU A 581 -50.47 -38.75 10.98
N GLU A 582 -50.99 -38.88 12.20
CA GLU A 582 -50.28 -39.49 13.32
C GLU A 582 -49.82 -40.89 12.92
N LYS A 583 -48.52 -41.07 12.70
CA LYS A 583 -47.94 -42.39 12.45
C LYS A 583 -47.81 -43.14 13.77
N HIS A 584 -48.75 -44.04 14.04
CA HIS A 584 -48.61 -45.04 15.11
C HIS A 584 -47.62 -46.12 14.69
N GLY A 585 -46.49 -46.24 15.40
CA GLY A 585 -45.51 -47.26 15.06
C GLY A 585 -44.31 -47.32 15.98
N TYR A 586 -43.27 -47.98 15.52
CA TYR A 586 -41.99 -48.10 16.22
C TYR A 586 -40.85 -47.76 15.26
N VAL A 587 -39.89 -46.96 15.70
CA VAL A 587 -38.68 -46.64 14.93
C VAL A 587 -37.47 -47.40 15.46
N CYS A 588 -36.68 -47.97 14.57
CA CYS A 588 -35.40 -48.57 14.91
C CYS A 588 -34.41 -47.47 15.29
N LYS A 589 -33.93 -47.48 16.54
CA LYS A 589 -32.96 -46.51 17.07
C LYS A 589 -31.60 -46.55 16.35
N ILE A 590 -31.29 -47.67 15.67
CA ILE A 590 -30.00 -47.88 15.01
C ILE A 590 -29.97 -47.30 13.60
N CYS A 591 -31.04 -47.47 12.81
CA CYS A 591 -31.04 -47.11 11.39
C CYS A 591 -32.24 -46.26 10.93
N GLY A 592 -33.20 -45.97 11.81
CA GLY A 592 -34.36 -45.16 11.51
C GLY A 592 -35.47 -45.88 10.72
N TYR A 593 -35.40 -47.20 10.53
CA TYR A 593 -36.51 -47.95 9.93
C TYR A 593 -37.78 -47.85 10.78
N VAL A 594 -38.91 -47.50 10.18
CA VAL A 594 -40.21 -47.41 10.88
C VAL A 594 -41.05 -48.65 10.59
N TYR A 595 -41.42 -49.35 11.67
CA TYR A 595 -42.46 -50.36 11.67
C TYR A 595 -43.81 -49.69 11.98
N GLU A 596 -44.76 -49.75 11.04
CA GLU A 596 -46.09 -49.18 11.22
C GLU A 596 -47.03 -50.26 11.81
N GLY A 597 -47.43 -50.09 13.08
CA GLY A 597 -48.25 -51.04 13.81
C GLY A 597 -48.26 -50.80 15.32
N ASP A 598 -49.39 -51.09 15.98
CA ASP A 598 -49.61 -50.74 17.40
C ASP A 598 -48.73 -51.50 18.39
N THR A 599 -48.26 -52.70 18.00
CA THR A 599 -47.42 -53.58 18.83
C THR A 599 -46.32 -54.20 17.97
N LEU A 600 -45.07 -54.13 18.44
CA LEU A 600 -43.91 -54.72 17.76
C LEU A 600 -43.72 -56.18 18.21
N PRO A 601 -43.67 -57.17 17.30
CA PRO A 601 -43.42 -58.57 17.66
C PRO A 601 -42.04 -58.75 18.35
N PRO A 602 -41.91 -59.58 19.41
CA PRO A 602 -40.65 -59.75 20.13
C PRO A 602 -39.51 -60.35 19.29
N ASP A 603 -39.86 -61.11 18.25
CA ASP A 603 -38.95 -61.73 17.30
C ASP A 603 -38.74 -60.88 16.03
N PHE A 604 -39.28 -59.65 16.00
CA PHE A 604 -39.12 -58.77 14.86
C PHE A 604 -37.66 -58.37 14.66
N VAL A 605 -37.17 -58.50 13.42
CA VAL A 605 -35.81 -58.13 13.04
C VAL A 605 -35.89 -57.02 11.99
N CYS A 606 -35.23 -55.91 12.26
CA CYS A 606 -35.17 -54.77 11.35
C CYS A 606 -34.72 -55.23 9.95
N PRO A 607 -35.50 -54.97 8.89
CA PRO A 607 -35.14 -55.43 7.56
C PRO A 607 -33.87 -54.75 7.02
N LEU A 608 -33.55 -53.53 7.50
CA LEU A 608 -32.38 -52.77 7.08
C LEU A 608 -31.10 -53.16 7.82
N CYS A 609 -31.08 -53.08 9.16
CA CYS A 609 -29.85 -53.31 9.93
C CYS A 609 -29.75 -54.70 10.59
N LYS A 610 -30.79 -55.52 10.51
CA LYS A 610 -30.87 -56.88 11.10
C LYS A 610 -30.79 -56.94 12.63
N HIS A 611 -31.02 -55.83 13.33
CA HIS A 611 -31.17 -55.78 14.78
C HIS A 611 -32.58 -56.18 15.24
N GLY A 612 -32.68 -56.76 16.45
CA GLY A 612 -33.93 -57.27 17.01
C GLY A 612 -34.87 -56.18 17.55
N ALA A 613 -36.05 -56.59 18.01
CA ALA A 613 -37.13 -55.71 18.46
C ALA A 613 -36.74 -54.79 19.64
N ASP A 614 -35.77 -55.17 20.47
CA ASP A 614 -35.28 -54.37 21.60
C ASP A 614 -34.64 -53.02 21.16
N ASP A 615 -34.21 -52.97 19.90
CA ASP A 615 -33.59 -51.79 19.30
C ASP A 615 -34.62 -50.85 18.63
N PHE A 616 -35.91 -51.07 18.86
CA PHE A 616 -36.99 -50.19 18.43
C PHE A 616 -37.61 -49.41 19.60
N GLU A 617 -38.08 -48.19 19.33
CA GLU A 617 -38.85 -47.38 20.28
C GLU A 617 -40.14 -46.89 19.66
N LYS A 618 -41.17 -46.68 20.49
CA LYS A 618 -42.51 -46.31 20.01
C LYS A 618 -42.52 -44.84 19.58
N ILE A 619 -43.10 -44.56 18.42
CA ILE A 619 -43.32 -43.21 17.88
C ILE A 619 -44.80 -42.87 17.80
#